data_AF-A0A7K3S6I2-F1
#
_entry.id   AF-A0A7K3S6I2-F1
#
_cell.length_a   1.000
_cell.length_b   1.000
_cell.length_c   1.000
_cell.angle_alpha   90.00
_cell.angle_beta   90.00
_cell.angle_gamma   90.00
#
_symmetry.space_group_name_H-M   'P 1'
#
loop_
_entity.id
_entity.type
_entity.pdbx_description
1 polymer ?
#
loop_
_entity_poly.entity_id
_entity_poly.type
_entity_poly.pdbx_seq_one_letter_code
_entity_poly.pdbx_strand_id
1 'polypeptide(L)' 'AVVLWAQSRKTASPALVARLDAIEWGVRGARRRPVVCVAGPGWAGRQPPGARHLSGLADAVDILSTF' A
#
# COMPACT_ATOMS: atom_id res chain seq x y z
N ALA A 1 5.78 6.11 -2.64
CA ALA A 1 4.82 5.02 -2.30
C ALA A 1 3.40 5.56 -2.31
N VAL A 2 2.40 4.68 -2.22
CA VAL A 2 0.98 5.04 -2.05
C VAL A 2 0.44 4.30 -0.83
N VAL A 3 -0.30 4.99 0.03
CA VAL A 3 -0.95 4.40 1.21
C VAL A 3 -2.46 4.40 1.01
N LEU A 4 -3.07 3.22 1.10
CA LEU A 4 -4.52 3.03 1.14
C LEU A 4 -4.99 2.94 2.58
N TRP A 5 -5.64 4.00 3.04
CA TRP A 5 -6.22 4.02 4.36
C TRP A 5 -7.69 3.61 4.36
N ALA A 6 -8.11 2.83 5.34
CA ALA A 6 -9.51 2.51 5.55
C ALA A 6 -9.88 2.47 7.04
N GLN A 7 -10.94 3.18 7.42
CA GLN A 7 -11.47 3.14 8.79
C GLN A 7 -12.22 1.84 9.11
N SER A 8 -12.82 1.19 8.10
CA SER A 8 -13.70 0.05 8.30
C SER A 8 -13.41 -1.07 7.30
N ARG A 9 -13.73 -2.32 7.68
CA ARG A 9 -13.54 -3.48 6.79
C ARG A 9 -14.32 -3.35 5.48
N LYS A 10 -15.47 -2.67 5.49
CA LYS A 10 -16.32 -2.49 4.30
C LYS A 10 -15.64 -1.65 3.21
N THR A 11 -14.75 -0.74 3.60
CA THR A 11 -14.04 0.15 2.67
C THR A 11 -12.60 -0.29 2.39
N ALA A 12 -12.09 -1.26 3.15
CA ALA A 12 -10.83 -1.94 2.86
C ALA A 12 -11.00 -2.87 1.65
N SER A 13 -10.59 -2.41 0.47
CA SER A 13 -10.80 -3.09 -0.81
C SER A 13 -9.53 -3.75 -1.36
N PRO A 14 -9.37 -5.08 -1.27
CA PRO A 14 -8.24 -5.79 -1.89
C PRO A 14 -8.16 -5.60 -3.41
N ALA A 15 -9.30 -5.40 -4.08
CA ALA A 15 -9.33 -5.13 -5.51
C ALA A 15 -8.65 -3.80 -5.87
N LEU A 16 -8.77 -2.78 -4.99
CA LEU A 16 -8.12 -1.50 -5.19
C LEU A 16 -6.61 -1.59 -4.97
N VAL A 17 -6.16 -2.43 -4.03
CA VAL A 17 -4.73 -2.78 -3.86
C VAL A 17 -4.18 -3.40 -5.14
N ALA A 18 -4.82 -4.44 -5.66
CA ALA A 18 -4.38 -5.13 -6.88
C ALA A 18 -4.33 -4.18 -8.08
N ARG A 19 -5.32 -3.28 -8.20
CA ARG A 19 -5.35 -2.28 -9.27
C ARG A 19 -4.19 -1.29 -9.14
N LEU A 20 -3.88 -0.79 -7.94
CA LEU A 20 -2.74 0.09 -7.75
C LEU A 20 -1.40 -0.61 -8.02
N ASP A 21 -1.25 -1.87 -7.64
CA ASP A 21 -0.01 -2.63 -7.86
C ASP A 21 0.27 -2.89 -9.35
N ALA A 22 -0.79 -3.02 -10.15
CA ALA A 22 -0.71 -3.20 -11.60
C ALA A 22 -0.48 -1.90 -12.38
N ILE A 23 -0.66 -0.73 -11.73
CA ILE A 23 -0.49 0.55 -12.41
C ILE A 23 1.00 0.81 -12.63
N GLU A 24 1.35 1.10 -13.88
CA GLU A 24 2.69 1.54 -14.23
C GLU A 24 2.78 3.06 -14.29
N TRP A 25 3.71 3.64 -13.53
CA TRP A 25 3.97 5.08 -13.48
C TRP A 25 5.46 5.38 -13.69
N GLY A 26 5.75 6.55 -14.24
CA GLY A 26 7.10 7.08 -14.33
C GLY A 26 7.69 7.06 -15.74
N VAL A 27 8.64 7.97 -15.96
CA VAL A 27 9.43 8.04 -17.19
C VAL A 27 10.46 6.91 -17.24
N ARG A 28 11.07 6.67 -18.42
CA ARG A 28 12.13 5.66 -18.57
C ARG A 28 13.25 5.89 -17.54
N GLY A 29 13.53 4.88 -16.72
CA GLY A 29 14.51 4.96 -15.62
C GLY A 29 13.91 5.27 -14.24
N ALA A 30 12.65 5.72 -14.17
CA ALA A 30 11.92 5.84 -12.91
C ALA A 30 11.36 4.47 -12.46
N ARG A 31 11.05 4.36 -11.17
CA ARG A 31 10.43 3.16 -10.62
C ARG A 31 9.06 2.94 -11.27
N ARG A 32 8.95 1.85 -12.06
CA ARG A 32 7.82 1.61 -12.97
C ARG A 32 6.51 1.19 -12.31
N ARG A 33 6.52 0.76 -11.06
CA ARG A 33 5.31 0.35 -10.31
C ARG A 33 5.30 1.05 -8.97
N PRO A 34 4.17 1.35 -8.32
CA PRO A 34 4.13 1.94 -6.97
C PRO A 34 4.52 0.93 -5.88
N VAL A 35 4.86 1.43 -4.68
CA VAL A 35 4.88 0.61 -3.45
C VAL A 35 3.52 0.84 -2.85
N VAL A 36 2.69 -0.20 -2.77
CA VAL A 36 1.36 -0.10 -2.19
C VAL A 36 1.42 -0.50 -0.72
N CYS A 37 0.94 0.39 0.14
CA CYS A 37 0.81 0.15 1.57
C CYS A 37 -0.66 0.25 1.97
N VAL A 38 -1.07 -0.47 3.01
CA VAL A 38 -2.40 -0.37 3.62
C VAL A 38 -2.28 0.06 5.08
N ALA A 39 -3.23 0.85 5.57
CA ALA A 39 -3.20 1.36 6.94
C ALA A 39 -4.60 1.59 7.52
N GLY A 40 -4.72 1.49 8.83
CA GLY A 40 -5.95 1.81 9.57
C GLY A 40 -6.82 0.60 9.91
N PRO A 41 -7.84 0.78 10.77
CA PRO A 41 -8.59 -0.31 11.38
C PRO A 41 -9.33 -1.21 10.39
N GLY A 42 -9.68 -0.70 9.21
CA GLY A 42 -10.34 -1.47 8.16
C GLY A 42 -9.50 -2.62 7.60
N TRP A 43 -8.18 -2.53 7.72
CA TRP A 43 -7.22 -3.54 7.28
C TRP A 43 -6.77 -4.47 8.41
N ALA A 44 -7.39 -4.39 9.59
CA ALA A 44 -7.13 -5.33 10.67
C ALA A 44 -7.38 -6.77 10.19
N GLY A 45 -6.36 -7.63 10.27
CA GLY A 45 -6.42 -9.03 9.84
C GLY A 45 -5.54 -9.33 8.62
N ARG A 46 -6.03 -10.18 7.71
CA ARG A 46 -5.23 -10.70 6.59
C ARG A 46 -4.84 -9.60 5.61
N GLN A 47 -3.54 -9.43 5.43
CA GLN A 47 -2.96 -8.49 4.47
C GLN A 47 -3.28 -8.92 3.03
N PRO A 48 -3.78 -8.00 2.18
CA PRO A 48 -3.98 -8.32 0.78
C PRO A 48 -2.62 -8.54 0.08
N PRO A 49 -2.54 -9.48 -0.87
CA PRO A 49 -1.31 -9.70 -1.65
C PRO A 49 -0.81 -8.40 -2.29
N GLY A 50 0.51 -8.21 -2.30
CA GLY A 50 1.15 -7.05 -2.94
C GLY A 50 1.15 -5.76 -2.11
N ALA A 51 0.36 -5.66 -1.02
CA ALA A 51 0.45 -4.54 -0.09
C ALA A 51 1.33 -4.85 1.12
N ARG A 52 1.90 -3.82 1.75
CA ARG A 52 2.48 -3.87 3.11
C ARG A 52 1.54 -3.20 4.11
N HIS A 53 1.29 -3.81 5.27
CA HIS A 53 0.50 -3.17 6.32
C HIS A 53 1.39 -2.25 7.16
N LEU A 54 1.03 -0.96 7.21
CA LEU A 54 1.67 0.02 8.09
C LEU A 54 1.00 0.00 9.46
N SER A 55 1.77 -0.37 10.47
CA SER A 55 1.36 -0.40 11.87
C SER A 55 1.55 0.93 12.58
N GLY A 56 2.39 1.82 12.04
CA GLY A 56 2.68 3.14 12.61
C GLY A 56 3.67 3.95 11.77
N LEU A 57 4.00 5.14 12.26
CA LEU A 57 4.89 6.08 11.53
C LEU A 57 6.31 5.54 11.36
N ALA A 58 6.90 4.94 12.40
CA ALA A 58 8.26 4.41 12.33
C ALA A 58 8.39 3.31 11.27
N ASP A 59 7.43 2.38 11.25
CA ASP A 59 7.29 1.33 10.25
C ASP A 59 7.10 1.91 8.83
N ALA A 60 6.29 2.97 8.70
CA ALA A 60 6.15 3.67 7.43
C ALA A 60 7.46 4.31 6.95
N VAL A 61 8.25 4.91 7.84
CA VAL A 61 9.55 5.51 7.49
C VAL A 61 10.54 4.44 7.04
N ASP A 62 10.61 3.31 7.74
CA ASP A 62 11.48 2.18 7.38
C ASP A 62 11.13 1.58 6.01
N ILE A 63 9.85 1.39 5.74
CA ILE A 63 9.39 0.91 4.45
C ILE A 63 9.74 1.90 3.33
N LEU A 64 9.67 3.20 3.58
CA LEU A 64 9.97 4.22 2.57
C LEU A 64 11.46 4.42 2.32
N SER A 65 12.32 4.15 3.31
CA SER A 65 13.78 4.27 3.18
C SER A 65 14.42 3.11 2.40
N THR A 66 13.68 2.01 2.20
CA THR A 66 14.18 0.81 1.51
C THR A 66 14.06 0.88 -0.02
N PHE A 67 13.47 1.95 -0.58
CA PHE A 67 13.22 2.10 -2.03
C PHE A 67 13.84 3.37 -2.64
#